data_AF-A0A3C0TK08-F1
#
_entry.id   AF-A0A3C0TK08-F1
#
_cell.length_a   1.000
_cell.length_b   1.000
_cell.length_c   1.000
_cell.angle_alpha   90.00
_cell.angle_beta   90.00
_cell.angle_gamma   90.00
#
_symmetry.space_group_name_H-M   'P 1'
#
loop_
_entity.id
_entity.type
_entity.pdbx_description
1 polymer ?
#
loop_
_entity_poly.entity_id
_entity_poly.type
_entity_poly.pdbx_seq_one_letter_code
_entity_poly.pdbx_strand_id
1 'polypeptide(L)'
;MELINIISILITLAALFSYINYRFVKLPSAIGLMLITLVLSLCLIIIANLGVGIEEASIRKVMGEIDFSEALLHGMLGFLLFAGA
;
A
#
# COMPACT_ATOMS: atom_id res chain seq x y z
N MET A 1 -8.81 -6.34 -13.52
CA MET A 1 -7.74 -7.21 -12.97
C MET A 1 -8.39 -8.32 -12.15
N GLU A 2 -7.92 -9.57 -12.25
CA GLU A 2 -8.40 -10.63 -11.33
C GLU A 2 -8.03 -10.29 -9.88
N LEU A 3 -8.93 -10.51 -8.93
CA LEU A 3 -8.72 -10.21 -7.50
C LEU A 3 -7.44 -10.85 -6.96
N ILE A 4 -7.12 -12.07 -7.41
CA ILE A 4 -5.91 -12.80 -7.05
C ILE A 4 -4.64 -12.06 -7.48
N ASN A 5 -4.66 -11.36 -8.62
CA ASN A 5 -3.49 -10.60 -9.07
C ASN A 5 -3.24 -9.40 -8.15
N ILE A 6 -4.30 -8.71 -7.71
CA ILE A 6 -4.19 -7.60 -6.75
C ILE A 6 -3.60 -8.10 -5.43
N ILE A 7 -4.14 -9.20 -4.90
CA ILE A 7 -3.64 -9.82 -3.67
C ILE A 7 -2.16 -10.24 -3.82
N SER A 8 -1.79 -10.84 -4.96
CA SER A 8 -0.42 -11.27 -5.24
C SER A 8 0.55 -10.10 -5.27
N ILE A 9 0.17 -8.98 -5.90
CA ILE A 9 0.97 -7.76 -5.94
C ILE A 9 1.13 -7.20 -4.51
N LEU A 10 0.05 -7.12 -3.74
CA LEU A 10 0.08 -6.62 -2.36
C LEU A 10 0.98 -7.46 -1.45
N ILE A 11 0.88 -8.80 -1.52
CA ILE A 11 1.73 -9.70 -0.73
C ILE A 11 3.19 -9.57 -1.13
N THR A 12 3.48 -9.50 -2.44
CA THR A 12 4.85 -9.34 -2.94
C THR A 12 5.46 -8.02 -2.49
N LEU A 13 4.71 -6.91 -2.55
CA LEU A 13 5.14 -5.61 -2.04
C LEU A 13 5.37 -5.64 -0.52
N ALA A 14 4.44 -6.24 0.24
CA ALA A 14 4.59 -6.38 1.68
C ALA A 14 5.85 -7.18 2.05
N ALA A 15 6.12 -8.28 1.35
CA ALA A 15 7.33 -9.07 1.53
C ALA A 15 8.59 -8.28 1.18
N LEU A 16 8.58 -7.53 0.07
CA LEU A 16 9.69 -6.67 -0.35
C LEU A 16 10.00 -5.61 0.71
N PHE A 17 8.98 -4.88 1.18
CA PHE A 17 9.16 -3.85 2.20
C PHE A 17 9.56 -4.43 3.55
N SER A 18 9.03 -5.60 3.92
CA SER A 18 9.46 -6.32 5.13
C SER A 18 10.93 -6.74 5.04
N TYR A 19 11.39 -7.20 3.87
CA TYR A 19 12.79 -7.52 3.63
C TYR A 19 13.69 -6.26 3.71
N ILE A 20 13.27 -5.16 3.07
CA ILE A 20 13.98 -3.88 3.16
C ILE A 20 14.05 -3.40 4.62
N ASN A 21 12.95 -3.51 5.36
CA ASN A 21 12.91 -3.19 6.78
C ASN A 21 13.92 -4.03 7.56
N TYR A 22 13.90 -5.35 7.38
CA TYR A 22 14.80 -6.28 8.07
C TYR A 22 16.27 -6.00 7.75
N ARG A 23 16.60 -5.68 6.49
CA ARG A 23 17.98 -5.48 6.03
C ARG A 23 18.55 -4.11 6.39
N PHE A 24 17.78 -3.03 6.25
CA PHE A 24 18.30 -1.67 6.33
C PHE A 24 17.81 -0.88 7.54
N VAL A 25 16.53 -1.02 7.92
CA VAL A 25 15.87 -0.14 8.89
C VAL A 25 15.87 -0.75 10.31
N LYS A 26 15.82 -2.09 10.42
CA LYS A 26 15.87 -2.88 11.67
C LYS A 26 14.82 -2.49 12.73
N LEU A 27 13.71 -1.88 12.32
CA LEU A 27 12.61 -1.53 13.22
C LEU A 27 11.69 -2.73 13.46
N PRO A 28 10.92 -2.74 14.57
CA PRO A 28 9.86 -3.72 14.80
C PRO A 28 8.99 -3.86 13.54
N SER A 29 8.73 -5.09 13.12
CA SER A 29 8.24 -5.44 11.78
C SER A 29 7.03 -4.62 11.31
N ALA A 30 6.04 -4.43 12.19
CA ALA A 30 4.84 -3.64 11.88
C ALA A 30 5.15 -2.14 11.65
N ILE A 31 5.97 -1.54 12.51
CA ILE A 31 6.33 -0.12 12.44
C ILE A 31 7.21 0.15 11.21
N GLY A 32 8.16 -0.76 10.94
CA GLY A 32 9.05 -0.64 9.78
C GLY A 32 8.30 -0.73 8.45
N LEU A 33 7.36 -1.66 8.33
CA LEU A 33 6.50 -1.77 7.14
C LEU A 33 5.67 -0.49 6.94
N MET A 34 5.02 0.00 8.00
CA MET A 34 4.20 1.23 7.96
C MET A 34 5.02 2.46 7.51
N LEU A 35 6.24 2.63 8.04
CA LEU A 35 7.08 3.77 7.67
C LEU A 35 7.55 3.68 6.21
N ILE A 36 7.95 2.51 5.74
CA ILE A 36 8.41 2.33 4.35
C ILE A 36 7.26 2.60 3.37
N THR A 37 6.06 2.11 3.65
CA THR A 37 4.89 2.35 2.80
C THR A 37 4.48 3.82 2.80
N LEU A 38 4.57 4.50 3.95
CA LEU A 38 4.30 5.93 4.06
C LEU A 38 5.30 6.77 3.25
N VAL A 39 6.59 6.49 3.38
CA VAL A 39 7.65 7.18 2.62
C VAL A 39 7.47 6.94 1.12
N LEU A 40 7.16 5.71 0.72
CA LEU A 40 6.89 5.40 -0.69
C LEU A 40 5.69 6.19 -1.22
N SER A 41 4.61 6.28 -0.44
CA SER A 41 3.43 7.08 -0.81
C SER A 41 3.80 8.56 -1.03
N LEU A 42 4.57 9.14 -0.12
CA LEU A 42 5.08 10.51 -0.25
C LEU A 42 5.97 10.69 -1.49
N CYS A 43 6.89 9.75 -1.75
CA CYS A 43 7.72 9.78 -2.95
C CYS A 43 6.89 9.74 -4.23
N LEU A 44 5.84 8.90 -4.29
CA LEU A 44 4.95 8.84 -5.45
C LEU A 44 4.22 10.17 -5.69
N ILE A 45 3.75 10.83 -4.62
CA ILE A 45 3.11 12.16 -4.73
C ILE A 45 4.10 13.21 -5.26
N ILE A 46 5.35 13.17 -4.81
CA ILE A 46 6.39 14.09 -5.29
C ILE A 46 6.68 13.84 -6.78
N ILE A 47 6.87 12.58 -7.18
CA ILE A 47 7.13 12.18 -8.57
C ILE A 47 5.95 12.59 -9.48
N ALA A 48 4.71 12.44 -9.01
CA ALA A 48 3.52 12.86 -9.73
C ALA A 48 3.53 14.38 -9.97
N ASN A 49 3.88 15.18 -8.97
CA ASN A 49 3.99 16.64 -9.10
C ASN A 49 5.14 17.09 -10.01
N LEU A 50 6.20 16.28 -10.14
CA LEU A 50 7.30 16.53 -11.09
C LEU A 50 6.91 16.25 -12.55
N GLY A 51 5.70 15.72 -12.81
CA GLY A 51 5.22 15.40 -14.14
C GLY A 51 5.92 14.19 -14.77
N VAL A 52 6.60 13.37 -13.97
CA VAL A 52 7.39 12.24 -14.47
C VAL A 52 6.56 10.95 -14.44
N GLY A 53 6.21 10.45 -15.62
CA GLY A 53 5.89 9.03 -15.84
C GLY A 53 4.62 8.48 -15.19
N ILE A 54 3.80 9.32 -14.56
CA ILE A 54 2.54 8.91 -13.93
C ILE A 54 1.38 9.48 -14.74
N GLU A 55 0.79 8.65 -15.59
CA GLU A 55 -0.45 9.02 -16.30
C GLU A 55 -1.63 9.04 -15.31
N GLU A 56 -2.08 10.24 -14.95
CA GLU A 56 -3.23 10.42 -14.05
C GLU A 56 -4.49 9.68 -14.52
N ALA A 57 -4.69 9.57 -15.84
CA ALA A 57 -5.82 8.86 -16.43
C ALA A 57 -5.81 7.35 -16.09
N SER A 58 -4.63 6.74 -16.13
CA SER A 58 -4.43 5.32 -15.81
C SER A 58 -4.65 5.07 -14.30
N ILE A 59 -4.16 5.97 -13.43
CA ILE A 59 -4.41 5.88 -11.99
C ILE A 59 -5.89 6.05 -11.66
N ARG A 60 -6.56 7.06 -12.24
CA ARG A 60 -7.99 7.31 -12.00
C ARG A 60 -8.86 6.12 -12.39
N LYS A 61 -8.51 5.41 -13.47
CA LYS A 61 -9.22 4.21 -13.90
C LYS A 61 -9.10 3.09 -12.88
N VAL A 62 -7.89 2.84 -12.38
CA VAL A 62 -7.65 1.79 -11.36
C VAL A 62 -8.29 2.16 -10.01
N MET A 63 -8.17 3.42 -9.58
CA MET A 63 -8.79 3.91 -8.34
C MET A 63 -10.32 3.90 -8.43
N GLY A 64 -10.90 4.18 -9.60
CA GLY A 64 -12.35 4.15 -9.81
C GLY A 64 -12.96 2.74 -9.76
N GLU A 65 -12.16 1.69 -9.94
CA GLU A 65 -12.60 0.29 -9.79
C GLU A 65 -12.55 -0.20 -8.34
N ILE A 66 -11.93 0.55 -7.41
CA ILE A 66 -11.77 0.15 -6.01
C ILE A 66 -12.78 0.91 -5.14
N ASP A 67 -13.76 0.19 -4.59
CA ASP A 67 -14.61 0.73 -3.53
C ASP A 67 -13.86 0.65 -2.18
N PHE A 68 -13.20 1.76 -1.83
CA PHE A 68 -12.44 1.84 -0.58
C PHE A 68 -13.33 1.73 0.66
N SER A 69 -14.55 2.26 0.62
CA SER A 69 -15.47 2.21 1.75
C SER A 69 -15.86 0.76 2.06
N GLU A 70 -16.21 -0.01 1.04
CA GLU A 70 -16.55 -1.41 1.18
C GLU A 70 -15.35 -2.22 1.70
N ALA A 71 -14.16 -2.03 1.09
CA ALA A 71 -12.94 -2.70 1.51
C ALA A 71 -12.52 -2.36 2.95
N LEU A 72 -12.69 -1.09 3.37
CA LEU A 72 -12.38 -0.62 4.71
C LEU A 72 -13.39 -1.13 5.73
N LEU A 73 -14.69 -0.86 5.52
CA LEU A 73 -15.74 -1.11 6.51
C LEU A 73 -16.03 -2.60 6.69
N HIS A 74 -16.11 -3.36 5.60
CA HIS A 74 -16.45 -4.78 5.66
C HIS A 74 -15.22 -5.69 5.71
N GLY A 75 -14.08 -5.24 5.18
CA GLY A 75 -12.83 -5.99 5.20
C GLY A 75 -11.93 -5.62 6.38
N MET A 76 -11.30 -4.45 6.30
CA MET A 76 -10.18 -4.08 7.16
C MET A 76 -10.58 -3.69 8.59
N LEU A 77 -11.76 -3.12 8.81
CA LEU A 77 -12.21 -2.60 10.12
C LEU A 77 -12.24 -3.70 11.19
N GLY A 78 -12.71 -4.90 10.84
CA GLY A 78 -12.71 -6.04 11.75
C GLY A 78 -11.29 -6.37 12.24
N PHE A 79 -10.33 -6.45 11.33
CA PHE A 79 -8.93 -6.67 11.67
C PHE A 79 -8.34 -5.51 12.49
N LEU A 80 -8.69 -4.26 12.18
CA LEU A 80 -8.21 -3.08 12.93
C LEU A 80 -8.76 -3.03 14.35
N LEU A 81 -10.01 -3.44 14.56
CA LEU A 81 -10.63 -3.51 15.90
C LEU A 81 -9.90 -4.51 16.81
N PHE A 82 -9.39 -5.60 16.25
CA PHE A 82 -8.58 -6.60 16.97
C PHE A 82 -7.08 -6.33 16.96
N ALA A 83 -6.57 -5.47 16.07
CA ALA A 83 -5.16 -5.08 16.03
C ALA A 83 -4.81 -4.04 17.11
N GLY A 84 -5.80 -3.32 17.63
CA GLY A 84 -5.66 -2.32 18.70
C GLY A 84 -6.14 -2.76 20.09
N ALA A 85 -6.64 -3.99 20.23
CA ALA A 85 -7.09 -4.60 21.49
C ALA A 85 -6.07 -5.61 22.01
#